data_AF-A0A6G2DEX6-F1
#
_entry.id   AF-A0A6G2DEX6-F1
#
_cell.length_a   1.000
_cell.length_b   1.000
_cell.length_c   1.000
_cell.angle_alpha   90.00
_cell.angle_beta   90.00
_cell.angle_gamma   90.00
#
_symmetry.space_group_name_H-M   'P 1'
#
loop_
_entity.id
_entity.type
_entity.pdbx_description
1 polymer ?
#
loop_
_entity_poly.entity_id
_entity_poly.type
_entity_poly.pdbx_seq_one_letter_code
_entity_poly.pdbx_strand_id
1 'polypeptide(L)' 'MNKKILETLEFDKVKALFDPHLLTEQGLEQLRQLAPTAKADKIKQAFAEMKEMQALFVEQPHFTILSTKEIAGVCK' A
#
# COMPACT_ATOMS: atom_id res chain seq x y z
N MET A 1 19.26 2.17 3.08
CA MET A 1 19.21 2.46 1.63
C MET A 1 20.10 3.66 1.31
N ASN A 2 20.63 3.79 0.09
CA ASN A 2 21.39 4.96 -0.32
C ASN A 2 20.43 6.14 -0.66
N LYS A 3 20.61 7.29 0.00
CA LYS A 3 19.73 8.47 -0.14
C LYS A 3 19.69 9.02 -1.56
N LYS A 4 20.83 9.07 -2.26
CA LYS A 4 20.89 9.57 -3.64
C LYS A 4 20.04 8.75 -4.62
N ILE A 5 20.01 7.43 -4.43
CA ILE A 5 19.19 6.54 -5.27
C ILE A 5 17.70 6.83 -5.05
N LEU A 6 17.28 7.06 -3.81
CA LEU A 6 15.87 7.35 -3.50
C LEU A 6 15.42 8.72 -4.02
N GLU A 7 16.32 9.71 -3.99
CA GLU A 7 16.07 11.03 -4.60
C GLU A 7 15.95 10.93 -6.12
N THR A 8 16.83 10.16 -6.77
CA THR A 8 16.74 9.90 -8.22
C THR A 8 15.49 9.11 -8.60
N LEU A 9 15.08 8.15 -7.79
CA LEU A 9 13.84 7.39 -7.99
C LEU A 9 12.59 8.17 -7.55
N GLU A 10 12.76 9.37 -7.00
CA GLU A 10 11.69 10.24 -6.54
C GLU A 10 10.69 9.54 -5.60
N PHE A 11 11.18 8.63 -4.76
CA PHE A 11 10.35 7.71 -3.97
C PHE A 11 9.25 8.44 -3.19
N ASP A 12 9.61 9.50 -2.46
CA ASP A 12 8.65 10.27 -1.66
C ASP A 12 7.63 11.03 -2.52
N LYS A 13 8.00 11.48 -3.72
CA LYS A 13 7.07 12.14 -4.64
C LYS A 13 6.06 11.13 -5.19
N VAL A 14 6.53 9.97 -5.65
CA VAL A 14 5.65 8.89 -6.14
C VAL A 14 4.71 8.42 -5.04
N LYS A 15 5.24 8.23 -3.83
CA LYS A 15 4.47 7.87 -2.64
C LYS A 15 3.35 8.88 -2.34
N ALA A 16 3.61 10.18 -2.44
CA ALA A 16 2.62 11.22 -2.20
C ALA A 16 1.44 11.20 -3.20
N LEU A 17 1.65 10.67 -4.41
CA LEU A 17 0.57 10.54 -5.41
C LEU A 17 -0.54 9.57 -5.00
N PHE A 18 -0.27 8.68 -4.04
CA PHE A 18 -1.25 7.70 -3.56
C PHE A 18 -2.17 8.23 -2.46
N ASP A 19 -1.81 9.32 -1.78
CA ASP A 19 -2.59 9.92 -0.69
C ASP A 19 -4.07 10.16 -1.05
N PRO A 20 -4.43 10.79 -2.20
CA PRO A 20 -5.84 11.04 -2.56
C PRO A 20 -6.62 9.76 -2.94
N HIS A 21 -5.95 8.63 -3.11
CA HIS A 21 -6.57 7.37 -3.51
C HIS A 21 -6.80 6.41 -2.34
N LEU A 22 -6.30 6.75 -1.14
CA LEU A 22 -6.50 5.96 0.04
C LEU A 22 -7.82 6.33 0.72
N LEU A 23 -8.59 5.30 1.02
CA LEU A 23 -9.98 5.42 1.45
C LEU A 23 -10.15 5.15 2.96
N THR A 24 -9.08 4.81 3.66
CA THR A 24 -9.08 4.44 5.08
C THR A 24 -7.96 5.14 5.85
N GLU A 25 -8.20 5.43 7.13
CA GLU A 25 -7.20 6.04 8.03
C GLU A 25 -5.98 5.14 8.20
N GLN A 26 -6.19 3.83 8.39
CA GLN A 26 -5.12 2.83 8.40
C GLN A 26 -4.29 2.85 7.10
N GLY A 27 -4.93 2.99 5.94
CA GLY A 27 -4.23 3.07 4.66
C GLY A 27 -3.30 4.29 4.60
N LEU A 28 -3.76 5.45 5.06
CA LEU A 28 -2.95 6.67 5.13
C LEU A 28 -1.77 6.51 6.11
N GLU A 29 -1.98 5.88 7.27
CA GLU A 29 -0.90 5.61 8.21
C GLU A 29 0.13 4.63 7.64
N GLN A 30 -0.31 3.55 6.99
CA GLN A 30 0.56 2.61 6.30
C GLN A 30 1.35 3.29 5.18
N LEU A 31 0.73 4.20 4.42
CA LEU A 31 1.42 5.02 3.45
C LEU A 31 2.51 5.84 4.15
N ARG A 32 2.19 6.59 5.22
CA ARG A 32 3.21 7.38 5.96
C ARG A 32 4.40 6.52 6.41
N GLN A 33 4.15 5.33 6.92
CA GLN A 33 5.18 4.39 7.39
C GLN A 33 5.91 3.64 6.27
N LEU A 34 5.41 3.66 5.04
CA LEU A 34 6.00 2.95 3.91
C LEU A 34 7.42 3.47 3.65
N ALA A 35 8.39 2.56 3.82
CA ALA A 35 9.79 2.79 3.57
C ALA A 35 10.28 1.89 2.42
N PRO A 36 11.25 2.36 1.63
CA PRO A 36 11.72 1.59 0.50
C PRO A 36 12.52 0.38 0.99
N THR A 37 12.37 -0.77 0.30
CA THR A 37 13.01 -2.04 0.66
C THR A 37 13.81 -2.61 -0.52
N ALA A 38 14.95 -3.25 -0.24
CA ALA A 38 15.73 -4.01 -1.23
C ALA A 38 15.52 -5.53 -1.12
N LYS A 39 14.64 -5.97 -0.22
CA LYS A 39 14.35 -7.40 -0.01
C LYS A 39 13.48 -7.92 -1.14
N ALA A 40 14.09 -8.62 -2.09
CA ALA A 40 13.43 -9.12 -3.30
C ALA A 40 12.17 -9.96 -2.99
N ASP A 41 12.21 -10.82 -1.97
CA ASP A 41 11.06 -11.64 -1.60
C ASP A 41 9.85 -10.81 -1.15
N LYS A 42 10.09 -9.74 -0.36
CA LYS A 42 9.03 -8.82 0.05
C LYS A 42 8.43 -8.07 -1.13
N ILE A 43 9.27 -7.67 -2.10
CA ILE A 43 8.82 -6.99 -3.31
C ILE A 43 7.94 -7.93 -4.15
N LYS A 44 8.39 -9.17 -4.36
CA LYS A 44 7.62 -10.18 -5.10
C LYS A 44 6.28 -10.48 -4.43
N GLN A 45 6.29 -10.63 -3.11
CA GLN A 45 5.08 -10.84 -2.33
C GLN A 45 4.09 -9.68 -2.51
N ALA A 46 4.53 -8.43 -2.38
CA ALA A 46 3.66 -7.26 -2.56
C ALA A 46 3.02 -7.22 -3.97
N PHE A 47 3.77 -7.56 -5.02
CA PHE A 47 3.21 -7.65 -6.38
C PHE A 47 2.23 -8.81 -6.55
N ALA A 48 2.45 -9.95 -5.89
CA ALA A 48 1.51 -11.06 -5.89
C ALA A 48 0.19 -10.65 -5.20
N GLU A 49 0.27 -10.05 -4.01
CA GLU A 49 -0.89 -9.57 -3.26
C GLU A 49 -1.70 -8.54 -4.07
N MET A 50 -1.04 -7.62 -4.79
CA MET A 50 -1.72 -6.67 -5.68
C MET A 50 -2.48 -7.36 -6.82
N LYS A 51 -1.91 -8.43 -7.38
CA LYS A 51 -2.54 -9.20 -8.47
C LYS A 51 -3.74 -9.99 -7.95
N GLU A 52 -3.63 -10.57 -6.76
CA GLU A 52 -4.74 -11.25 -6.09
C GLU A 52 -5.89 -10.28 -5.80
N MET A 53 -5.57 -9.08 -5.29
CA MET A 53 -6.56 -8.04 -5.05
C MET A 53 -7.25 -7.62 -6.35
N GLN A 54 -6.51 -7.43 -7.44
CA GLN A 54 -7.09 -7.13 -8.76
C GLN A 54 -8.06 -8.22 -9.23
N ALA A 55 -7.71 -9.49 -9.07
CA ALA A 55 -8.58 -10.60 -9.45
C ALA A 55 -9.89 -10.58 -8.65
N LEU A 56 -9.83 -10.25 -7.37
CA LEU A 56 -11.01 -10.13 -6.50
C LEU A 56 -11.98 -9.05 -6.98
N PHE A 57 -11.49 -7.91 -7.47
CA PHE A 57 -12.36 -6.87 -8.06
C PHE A 57 -13.02 -7.30 -9.38
N VAL A 58 -12.41 -8.22 -10.15
CA VAL A 58 -13.02 -8.79 -11.35
C VAL A 58 -14.17 -9.73 -10.99
N GLU A 59 -13.97 -10.57 -9.96
CA GLU A 59 -14.98 -11.52 -9.50
C GLU A 59 -16.11 -10.85 -8.68
N GLN A 60 -15.77 -9.81 -7.92
CA GLN A 60 -16.69 -9.05 -7.05
C GLN A 60 -16.59 -7.54 -7.35
N PRO A 61 -17.35 -7.04 -8.35
CA PRO A 61 -17.30 -5.63 -8.75
C PRO A 61 -17.76 -4.65 -7.67
N HIS A 62 -18.57 -5.12 -6.71
CA HIS A 62 -19.06 -4.32 -5.57
C HIS A 62 -18.16 -4.41 -4.33
N PHE A 63 -17.02 -5.11 -4.42
CA PHE A 63 -16.06 -5.14 -3.34
C PHE A 63 -15.57 -3.71 -3.03
N THR A 64 -15.65 -3.31 -1.77
CA THR A 64 -15.20 -1.99 -1.32
C THR A 64 -14.58 -2.08 0.06
N ILE A 65 -13.43 -1.40 0.23
CA ILE A 65 -12.71 -1.34 1.50
C ILE A 65 -13.25 -0.21 2.39
N LEU A 66 -14.01 0.75 1.84
CA LEU A 66 -14.61 1.88 2.57
C LEU A 66 -15.51 1.44 3.74
N SER A 67 -16.15 0.27 3.61
CA SER A 67 -17.06 -0.27 4.63
C SER A 67 -16.34 -1.04 5.74
N THR A 68 -15.02 -1.25 5.62
CA THR A 68 -14.24 -1.94 6.65
C THR A 68 -14.04 -1.02 7.86
N LYS A 69 -14.38 -1.52 9.06
CA LYS A 69 -14.06 -0.82 10.31
C LYS A 69 -12.56 -0.91 10.56
N GLU A 70 -11.98 0.15 11.12
CA GLU A 70 -10.62 0.15 11.67
C GLU A 70 -10.38 -1.07 12.57
N ILE A 71 -9.45 -1.95 12.17
CA ILE A 71 -9.16 -3.21 12.88
C ILE A 71 -7.99 -3.02 13.87
N ALA A 72 -7.19 -1.96 13.72
CA ALA A 72 -6.00 -1.71 14.53
C ALA A 72 -6.28 -1.67 16.05
N GLY A 73 -7.51 -1.34 16.47
CA GLY A 73 -7.94 -1.31 17.87
C GLY A 73 -8.58 -2.60 18.41
N VAL A 74 -8.77 -3.64 17.59
CA VAL A 74 -9.56 -4.83 17.96
C VAL A 74 -8.72 -5.92 18.63
N CYS A 75 -7.39 -5.90 18.48
CA CYS A 75 -6.48 -6.82 19.17
C CYS A 75 -5.91 -6.14 20.43
N LYS A 76 -6.51 -6.43 21.59
CA LYS A 76 -5.94 -6.18 22.92
C LYS A 76 -5.65 -7.50 23.60
#